data_AF-K1QRT6-F1
#
_entry.id   AF-K1QRT6-F1
#
_cell.length_a   1.000
_cell.length_b   1.000
_cell.length_c   1.000
_cell.angle_alpha   90.00
_cell.angle_beta   90.00
_cell.angle_gamma   90.00
#
_symmetry.space_group_name_H-M   'P 1'
#
loop_
_entity.id
_entity.type
_entity.pdbx_description
1 polymer ?
#
loop_
_entity_poly.entity_id
_entity_poly.type
_entity_poly.pdbx_seq_one_letter_code
_entity_poly.pdbx_strand_id
1 'polypeptide(L)'
;MTQKASGNVDACPITKETWEARAEAKKADCGGQSVYHCLADGEGRKWERCVEKTRIKEGFCPIFRSDGYIAWKACNTSESTCPNRTYLSNEVYEYVYCLGNNSANTNEELRRAKGFDDWEVFAIVFTILCTIAVVFGLIILWKKRSMRGCFESVKIMIPGPTLGPQEGFMV
;
A
#
# COMPACT_ATOMS: atom_id res chain seq x y z
N MET A 1 -22.99 26.81 -25.70
CA MET A 1 -23.47 25.73 -24.81
C MET A 1 -23.05 24.41 -25.45
N THR A 2 -21.88 23.90 -25.08
CA THR A 2 -21.35 22.64 -25.63
C THR A 2 -22.18 21.49 -25.05
N GLN A 3 -23.05 20.90 -25.86
CA GLN A 3 -23.74 19.66 -25.49
C GLN A 3 -22.68 18.58 -25.30
N LYS A 4 -22.41 18.22 -24.04
CA LYS A 4 -21.59 17.07 -23.67
C LYS A 4 -22.29 15.84 -24.25
N ALA A 5 -21.66 15.18 -25.23
CA ALA A 5 -22.20 13.97 -25.83
C ALA A 5 -22.55 12.99 -24.71
N SER A 6 -23.79 12.48 -24.73
CA SER A 6 -24.35 11.56 -23.73
C SER A 6 -23.31 10.50 -23.33
N GLY A 7 -22.83 10.58 -22.09
CA GLY A 7 -21.85 9.65 -21.52
C GLY A 7 -20.40 10.13 -21.45
N ASN A 8 -20.00 11.28 -22.00
CA ASN A 8 -18.65 11.79 -21.77
C ASN A 8 -18.51 12.27 -20.31
N VAL A 9 -17.45 11.82 -19.64
CA VAL A 9 -17.16 12.20 -18.25
C VAL A 9 -15.74 12.70 -18.10
N ASP A 10 -15.52 13.52 -17.08
CA ASP A 10 -14.21 14.13 -16.83
C ASP A 10 -13.28 13.13 -16.12
N ALA A 11 -13.85 12.30 -15.24
CA ALA A 11 -13.15 11.26 -14.51
C ALA A 11 -13.98 9.97 -14.37
N CYS A 12 -13.29 8.83 -14.42
CA CYS A 12 -13.84 7.52 -14.06
C CYS A 12 -13.60 7.21 -12.58
N PRO A 13 -14.50 6.47 -11.92
CA PRO A 13 -14.24 5.97 -10.57
C PRO A 13 -12.99 5.09 -10.56
N ILE A 14 -12.12 5.28 -9.56
CA ILE A 14 -10.86 4.54 -9.44
C ILE A 14 -10.88 3.53 -8.29
N THR A 15 -11.84 3.63 -7.37
CA THR A 15 -12.01 2.66 -6.29
C THR A 15 -13.20 1.76 -6.57
N LYS A 16 -13.15 0.53 -6.05
CA LYS A 16 -14.26 -0.41 -6.16
C LYS A 16 -15.57 0.17 -5.61
N GLU A 17 -15.51 0.81 -4.44
CA GLU A 17 -16.69 1.39 -3.77
C GLU A 17 -17.32 2.50 -4.61
N THR A 18 -16.52 3.43 -5.13
CA THR A 18 -17.03 4.53 -5.97
C THR A 18 -17.52 4.02 -7.33
N TRP A 19 -16.89 2.97 -7.86
CA TRP A 19 -17.33 2.30 -9.07
C TRP A 19 -18.68 1.63 -8.90
N GLU A 20 -18.85 0.83 -7.85
CA GLU A 20 -20.09 0.11 -7.54
C GLU A 20 -21.23 1.08 -7.22
N ALA A 21 -20.97 2.14 -6.45
CA ALA A 21 -21.96 3.18 -6.17
C ALA A 21 -22.46 3.86 -7.46
N ARG A 22 -21.54 4.13 -8.40
CA ARG A 22 -21.88 4.75 -9.68
C ARG A 22 -22.59 3.77 -10.63
N ALA A 23 -22.18 2.50 -10.62
CA ALA A 23 -22.84 1.43 -11.34
C ALA A 23 -24.28 1.23 -10.85
N GLU A 24 -24.52 1.22 -9.54
CA GLU A 24 -25.88 1.11 -8.97
C GLU A 24 -26.73 2.32 -9.33
N ALA A 25 -26.18 3.54 -9.26
CA ALA A 25 -26.88 4.75 -9.71
C ALA A 25 -27.26 4.70 -11.20
N LYS A 26 -26.47 3.99 -12.02
CA LYS A 26 -26.67 3.81 -13.46
C LYS A 26 -27.37 2.51 -13.84
N LYS A 27 -27.76 1.68 -12.87
CA LYS A 27 -28.37 0.39 -13.11
C LYS A 27 -29.72 0.48 -13.79
N ALA A 28 -30.47 1.57 -13.56
CA ALA A 28 -31.72 1.83 -14.28
C ALA A 28 -31.49 2.14 -15.77
N ASP A 29 -30.32 2.73 -16.11
CA ASP A 29 -29.93 3.02 -17.50
C ASP A 29 -29.38 1.76 -18.19
N CYS A 30 -28.77 0.84 -17.44
CA CYS A 30 -28.19 -0.41 -17.94
C CYS A 30 -29.20 -1.56 -17.91
N GLY A 31 -29.73 -1.96 -19.07
CA GLY A 31 -30.66 -3.09 -19.19
C GLY A 31 -30.01 -4.44 -19.49
N GLY A 32 -30.62 -5.52 -18.98
CA GLY A 32 -30.33 -6.90 -19.37
C GLY A 32 -28.94 -7.38 -18.97
N GLN A 33 -28.11 -7.73 -19.96
CA GLN A 33 -26.72 -8.18 -19.78
C GLN A 33 -25.70 -7.03 -19.80
N SER A 34 -26.15 -5.80 -20.05
CA SER A 34 -25.28 -4.63 -20.09
C SER A 34 -24.92 -4.22 -18.67
N VAL A 35 -23.63 -4.01 -18.43
CA VAL A 35 -23.13 -3.51 -17.15
C VAL A 35 -22.48 -2.15 -17.35
N TYR A 36 -22.41 -1.38 -16.28
CA TYR A 36 -21.77 -0.07 -16.30
C TYR A 36 -20.27 -0.22 -16.54
N HIS A 37 -19.76 0.55 -17.50
CA HIS A 37 -18.35 0.68 -17.80
C HIS A 37 -17.96 2.15 -17.93
N CYS A 38 -16.87 2.53 -17.25
CA CYS A 38 -16.20 3.80 -17.48
C CYS A 38 -14.79 3.54 -18.03
N LEU A 39 -14.57 3.87 -19.30
CA LEU A 39 -13.30 3.62 -20.00
C LEU A 39 -12.89 4.84 -20.81
N ALA A 40 -11.60 4.94 -21.09
CA ALA A 40 -11.08 5.91 -22.05
C ALA A 40 -11.29 5.41 -23.49
N ASP A 41 -11.47 6.34 -24.43
CA ASP A 41 -11.36 6.07 -25.85
C ASP A 41 -9.90 6.13 -26.33
N GLY A 42 -9.67 5.90 -27.63
CA GLY A 42 -8.34 5.98 -28.24
C GLY A 42 -7.68 7.36 -28.16
N GLU A 43 -8.45 8.42 -27.91
CA GLU A 43 -7.99 9.80 -27.75
C GLU A 43 -7.77 10.18 -26.27
N GLY A 44 -8.07 9.26 -25.33
CA GLY A 44 -7.96 9.49 -23.89
C GLY A 44 -9.15 10.22 -23.26
N ARG A 45 -10.25 10.43 -24.01
CA ARG A 45 -11.50 10.97 -23.45
C ARG A 45 -12.24 9.85 -22.74
N LYS A 46 -12.83 10.15 -21.58
CA LYS A 46 -13.50 9.13 -20.77
C LYS A 46 -14.98 9.10 -21.06
N TRP A 47 -15.51 7.90 -21.08
CA TRP A 47 -16.90 7.65 -21.42
C TRP A 47 -17.49 6.66 -20.43
N GLU A 48 -18.70 6.95 -19.98
CA GLU A 48 -19.57 6.04 -19.24
C GLU A 48 -20.59 5.45 -20.20
N ARG A 49 -20.61 4.12 -20.32
CA ARG A 49 -21.56 3.39 -21.18
C ARG A 49 -21.99 2.09 -20.51
N CYS A 50 -23.22 1.68 -20.81
CA CYS A 50 -23.73 0.36 -20.46
C CYS A 50 -23.48 -0.58 -21.64
N VAL A 51 -22.58 -1.54 -21.48
CA VAL A 51 -22.27 -2.54 -22.51
C VAL A 51 -22.03 -3.90 -21.86
N GLU A 52 -22.03 -4.96 -22.64
CA GLU A 52 -21.77 -6.30 -22.12
C GLU A 52 -20.32 -6.43 -21.64
N LYS A 53 -20.14 -7.10 -20.50
CA LYS A 53 -18.81 -7.37 -19.95
C LYS A 53 -18.01 -8.24 -20.91
N THR A 54 -16.77 -7.84 -21.15
CA THR A 54 -15.83 -8.57 -22.01
C THR A 54 -14.62 -8.99 -21.20
N ARG A 55 -14.10 -10.18 -21.48
CA ARG A 55 -12.90 -10.70 -20.83
C ARG A 55 -11.65 -10.13 -21.53
N ILE A 56 -10.80 -9.45 -20.76
CA ILE A 56 -9.58 -8.82 -21.23
C ILE A 56 -8.38 -9.66 -20.80
N LYS A 57 -7.45 -9.92 -21.72
CA LYS A 57 -6.21 -10.67 -21.46
C LYS A 57 -5.20 -9.81 -20.71
N GLU A 58 -4.27 -10.46 -20.02
CA GLU A 58 -3.09 -9.81 -19.44
C GLU A 58 -2.28 -9.03 -20.50
N GLY A 59 -1.67 -7.92 -20.09
CA GLY A 59 -0.94 -7.02 -20.99
C GLY A 59 -1.83 -6.11 -21.84
N PHE A 60 -3.15 -6.11 -21.62
CA PHE A 60 -4.09 -5.27 -22.37
C PHE A 60 -5.00 -4.46 -21.46
N CYS A 61 -5.30 -3.23 -21.89
CA CYS A 61 -6.27 -2.33 -21.28
C CYS A 61 -7.53 -2.20 -22.16
N PRO A 62 -8.74 -2.24 -21.59
CA PRO A 62 -9.97 -2.00 -22.32
C PRO A 62 -10.11 -0.53 -22.70
N ILE A 63 -10.54 -0.27 -23.93
CA ILE A 63 -10.83 1.07 -24.46
C ILE A 63 -12.16 1.06 -25.20
N PHE A 64 -12.85 2.19 -25.23
CA PHE A 64 -14.01 2.33 -26.12
C PHE A 64 -13.57 2.60 -27.55
N ARG A 65 -14.08 1.79 -28.47
CA ARG A 65 -13.98 2.03 -29.91
C ARG A 65 -15.13 2.96 -30.35
N SER A 66 -14.95 3.61 -31.50
CA SER A 66 -15.92 4.59 -32.05
C SER A 66 -17.32 4.02 -32.29
N ASP A 67 -17.43 2.71 -32.47
CA ASP A 67 -18.69 1.98 -32.62
C ASP A 67 -19.40 1.67 -31.29
N GLY A 68 -18.82 2.09 -30.17
CA GLY A 68 -19.40 1.92 -28.83
C GLY A 68 -19.13 0.57 -28.18
N TYR A 69 -18.36 -0.31 -28.82
CA TYR A 69 -17.93 -1.58 -28.24
C TYR A 69 -16.61 -1.44 -27.47
N ILE A 70 -16.36 -2.40 -26.58
CA ILE A 70 -15.10 -2.50 -25.84
C ILE A 70 -14.08 -3.16 -26.77
N ALA A 71 -13.02 -2.42 -27.07
CA ALA A 71 -11.80 -2.92 -27.68
C ALA A 71 -10.69 -3.00 -26.62
N TRP A 72 -9.52 -3.49 -27.02
CA TRP A 72 -8.36 -3.59 -26.15
C TRP A 72 -7.13 -2.95 -26.79
N LYS A 73 -6.28 -2.35 -25.95
CA LYS A 73 -5.01 -1.75 -26.33
C LYS A 73 -3.91 -2.38 -25.50
N ALA A 74 -2.78 -2.73 -26.13
CA ALA A 74 -1.63 -3.26 -25.40
C ALA A 74 -1.09 -2.20 -24.42
N CYS A 75 -0.84 -2.61 -23.18
CA CYS A 75 -0.05 -1.83 -22.23
C CYS A 75 1.35 -2.41 -22.10
N ASN A 76 2.30 -1.55 -21.77
CA ASN A 76 3.66 -1.99 -21.53
C ASN A 76 3.70 -2.73 -20.19
N THR A 77 3.99 -4.03 -20.21
CA THR A 77 4.02 -4.91 -19.03
C THR A 77 5.12 -4.52 -18.02
N SER A 78 6.06 -3.65 -18.42
CA SER A 78 7.05 -3.07 -17.51
C SER A 78 6.46 -2.06 -16.51
N GLU A 79 5.26 -1.56 -16.75
CA GLU A 79 4.53 -0.71 -15.81
C GLU A 79 3.80 -1.60 -14.78
N SER A 80 4.11 -1.44 -13.49
CA SER A 80 3.58 -2.28 -12.39
C SER A 80 2.05 -2.26 -12.23
N THR A 81 1.37 -1.43 -13.01
CA THR A 81 -0.09 -1.23 -12.97
C THR A 81 -0.78 -1.70 -14.26
N CYS A 82 -0.03 -2.28 -15.20
CA CYS A 82 -0.57 -2.99 -16.37
C CYS A 82 -1.10 -4.37 -15.92
N PRO A 83 -2.22 -4.87 -16.47
CA PRO A 83 -2.84 -6.11 -16.01
C PRO A 83 -1.93 -7.32 -16.21
N ASN A 84 -1.58 -8.01 -15.13
CA ASN A 84 -0.79 -9.25 -15.15
C ASN A 84 -1.66 -10.52 -15.04
N ARG A 85 -2.97 -10.36 -15.16
CA ARG A 85 -3.92 -11.47 -15.20
C ARG A 85 -5.05 -11.14 -16.15
N THR A 86 -5.76 -12.18 -16.56
CA THR A 86 -7.03 -12.03 -17.28
C THR A 86 -8.11 -11.53 -16.30
N TYR A 87 -8.87 -10.52 -16.71
CA TYR A 87 -9.90 -9.87 -15.88
C TYR A 87 -11.12 -9.48 -16.72
N LEU A 88 -12.20 -9.04 -16.07
CA LEU A 88 -13.39 -8.56 -16.77
C LEU A 88 -13.34 -7.04 -16.95
N SER A 89 -13.92 -6.53 -18.03
CA SER A 89 -13.95 -5.09 -18.32
C SER A 89 -14.65 -4.23 -17.26
N ASN A 90 -15.47 -4.83 -16.38
CA ASN A 90 -16.12 -4.13 -15.26
C ASN A 90 -15.22 -4.04 -14.02
N GLU A 91 -14.06 -4.70 -14.03
CA GLU A 91 -13.06 -4.71 -12.97
C GLU A 91 -11.85 -3.83 -13.31
N VAL A 92 -11.98 -2.97 -14.34
CA VAL A 92 -10.90 -2.08 -14.80
C VAL A 92 -10.42 -1.12 -13.71
N TYR A 93 -11.23 -0.84 -12.69
CA TYR A 93 -10.84 -0.03 -11.53
C TYR A 93 -9.62 -0.61 -10.79
N GLU A 94 -9.35 -1.92 -10.89
CA GLU A 94 -8.13 -2.53 -10.34
C GLU A 94 -6.86 -2.04 -11.04
N TYR A 95 -6.98 -1.55 -12.28
CA TYR A 95 -5.89 -1.14 -13.14
C TYR A 95 -6.00 0.34 -13.50
N VAL A 96 -5.68 1.20 -12.53
CA VAL A 96 -5.78 2.66 -12.68
C VAL A 96 -4.99 3.20 -13.89
N TYR A 97 -3.91 2.52 -14.28
CA TYR A 97 -3.17 2.85 -15.50
C TYR A 97 -4.03 2.80 -16.77
N CYS A 98 -4.93 1.82 -16.86
CA CYS A 98 -5.83 1.68 -18.00
C CYS A 98 -6.88 2.81 -18.08
N LEU A 99 -7.12 3.53 -16.98
CA LEU A 99 -8.02 4.70 -16.94
C LEU A 99 -7.32 6.00 -17.40
N GLY A 100 -6.00 5.98 -17.55
CA GLY A 100 -5.20 7.10 -18.05
C GLY A 100 -5.22 8.32 -17.12
N ASN A 101 -5.16 9.52 -17.71
CA ASN A 101 -5.11 10.76 -16.94
C ASN A 101 -6.48 11.12 -16.34
N ASN A 102 -6.78 10.53 -15.19
CA ASN A 102 -8.00 10.73 -14.41
C ASN A 102 -7.87 11.99 -13.54
N SER A 103 -7.77 13.15 -14.19
CA SER A 103 -7.49 14.44 -13.54
C SER A 103 -8.64 14.90 -12.64
N ALA A 104 -8.63 14.43 -11.39
CA ALA A 104 -9.35 15.01 -10.26
C ALA A 104 -8.68 14.70 -8.92
N ASN A 105 -8.05 13.53 -8.73
CA ASN A 105 -7.40 13.19 -7.46
C ASN A 105 -6.55 11.91 -7.52
N THR A 106 -6.11 11.51 -8.72
CA THR A 106 -5.63 10.15 -9.00
C THR A 106 -4.52 9.70 -8.07
N ASN A 107 -3.58 10.59 -7.72
CA ASN A 107 -2.46 10.22 -6.86
C ASN A 107 -2.85 10.12 -5.39
N GLU A 108 -3.76 10.96 -4.90
CA GLU A 108 -4.20 10.93 -3.50
C GLU A 108 -5.22 9.83 -3.27
N GLU A 109 -6.21 9.67 -4.14
CA GLU A 109 -7.17 8.58 -4.08
C GLU A 109 -6.54 7.23 -4.38
N LEU A 110 -5.58 7.12 -5.32
CA LEU A 110 -4.81 5.88 -5.49
C LEU A 110 -3.95 5.61 -4.25
N ARG A 111 -3.32 6.62 -3.64
CA ARG A 111 -2.59 6.42 -2.38
C ARG A 111 -3.49 6.01 -1.22
N ARG A 112 -4.73 6.50 -1.21
CA ARG A 112 -5.75 6.16 -0.21
C ARG A 112 -6.36 4.78 -0.45
N ALA A 113 -6.59 4.41 -1.71
CA ALA A 113 -7.17 3.13 -2.13
C ALA A 113 -6.14 2.00 -2.13
N LYS A 114 -4.91 2.30 -2.54
CA LYS A 114 -3.71 1.48 -2.34
C LYS A 114 -3.13 1.73 -0.95
N GLY A 115 -3.95 2.19 0.01
CA GLY A 115 -3.62 2.30 1.41
C GLY A 115 -2.95 1.00 1.80
N PHE A 116 -1.63 1.10 1.89
CA PHE A 116 -0.69 0.02 2.13
C PHE A 116 -1.28 -0.74 3.32
N ASP A 117 -1.66 -2.01 3.15
CA ASP A 117 -2.41 -2.79 4.15
C ASP A 117 -1.98 -2.32 5.53
N ASP A 118 -2.86 -1.65 6.27
CA ASP A 118 -2.47 -0.85 7.44
C ASP A 118 -1.54 -1.65 8.37
N TRP A 119 -1.74 -2.97 8.40
CA TRP A 119 -0.89 -3.95 9.05
C TRP A 119 0.60 -3.94 8.65
N GLU A 120 0.97 -3.80 7.37
CA GLU A 120 2.36 -3.70 6.94
C GLU A 120 3.01 -2.41 7.44
N VAL A 121 2.30 -1.28 7.39
CA VAL A 121 2.81 0.00 7.90
C VAL A 121 2.91 -0.04 9.42
N PHE A 122 1.89 -0.57 10.10
CA PHE A 122 1.91 -0.77 11.55
C PHE A 122 3.05 -1.71 11.96
N ALA A 123 3.33 -2.78 11.22
CA ALA A 123 4.45 -3.68 11.50
C ALA A 123 5.80 -2.97 11.36
N ILE A 124 5.99 -2.15 10.32
CA ILE A 124 7.23 -1.39 10.12
C ILE A 124 7.41 -0.34 11.23
N VAL A 125 6.36 0.42 11.57
CA VAL A 125 6.45 1.44 12.63
C VAL A 125 6.70 0.79 14.00
N PHE A 126 6.00 -0.31 14.30
CA PHE A 126 6.14 -1.03 15.57
C PHE A 126 7.55 -1.63 15.74
N THR A 127 8.10 -2.24 14.69
CA THR A 127 9.47 -2.79 14.73
C THR A 127 10.50 -1.69 15.00
N ILE A 128 10.39 -0.53 14.35
CA ILE A 128 11.28 0.61 14.59
C ILE A 128 11.20 1.07 16.06
N LEU A 129 10.00 1.24 16.61
CA LEU A 129 9.82 1.63 18.02
C LEU A 129 10.44 0.64 19.01
N CYS A 130 10.25 -0.66 18.78
CA CYS A 130 10.85 -1.70 19.62
C CYS A 130 12.39 -1.67 19.59
N THR A 131 12.99 -1.47 18.41
CA THR A 131 14.46 -1.41 18.28
C THR A 131 15.04 -0.22 19.05
N ILE A 132 14.39 0.94 18.98
CA ILE A 132 14.79 2.16 19.69
C ILE A 132 14.73 1.92 21.21
N ALA A 133 13.63 1.34 21.72
CA ALA A 133 13.48 1.05 23.15
C ALA A 133 14.57 0.10 23.68
N VAL A 134 14.92 -0.95 22.92
CA VAL A 134 15.98 -1.89 23.29
C VAL A 134 17.34 -1.19 23.33
N VAL A 135 17.67 -0.39 22.31
CA VAL A 135 18.94 0.35 22.26
C VAL A 135 19.04 1.34 23.42
N PHE A 136 17.99 2.12 23.69
CA PHE A 136 17.96 3.03 24.85
C PHE A 136 18.09 2.27 26.18
N GLY A 137 17.41 1.13 26.33
CA GLY A 137 17.54 0.26 27.49
C GLY A 137 18.96 -0.24 27.70
N LEU A 138 19.62 -0.71 26.64
CA LEU A 138 21.01 -1.15 26.68
C LEU A 138 21.96 -0.01 27.03
N ILE A 139 21.78 1.18 26.48
CA ILE A 139 22.59 2.37 26.82
C ILE A 139 22.45 2.72 28.31
N ILE A 140 21.23 2.71 28.85
CA ILE A 140 20.97 2.99 30.27
C ILE A 140 21.64 1.91 31.15
N LEU A 141 21.52 0.63 30.79
CA LEU A 141 22.14 -0.47 31.52
C LEU A 141 23.67 -0.41 31.46
N TRP A 142 24.26 -0.06 30.31
CA TRP A 142 25.70 0.12 30.15
C TRP A 142 26.19 1.29 31.00
N LYS A 143 25.49 2.43 31.00
CA LYS A 143 25.82 3.58 31.86
C LYS A 143 25.72 3.23 33.35
N LYS A 144 24.70 2.45 33.76
CA LYS A 144 24.53 2.00 35.15
C LYS A 144 25.56 0.94 35.57
N ARG A 145 26.05 0.11 34.65
CA ARG A 145 27.15 -0.83 34.91
C ARG A 145 28.51 -0.12 34.97
N SER A 146 28.74 0.87 34.10
CA SER A 146 29.92 1.72 34.12
C SER A 146 30.07 2.49 35.44
N MET A 147 28.96 2.99 36.02
CA MET A 147 28.98 3.67 37.33
C MET A 147 29.25 2.72 38.52
N ARG A 148 28.92 1.43 38.41
CA ARG A 148 29.23 0.43 39.45
C ARG A 148 30.68 -0.03 39.42
N GLY A 149 31.33 -0.01 38.25
CA GLY A 149 32.75 -0.38 38.12
C GLY A 149 33.73 0.57 38.83
N CYS A 150 33.41 1.87 38.97
CA CYS A 150 34.26 2.80 39.74
C CYS A 150 34.14 2.63 41.26
N PHE A 151 33.03 2.09 41.78
CA PHE A 151 32.82 1.96 43.22
C PHE A 151 33.59 0.78 43.83
N GLU A 152 33.89 -0.25 43.03
CA GLU A 152 34.65 -1.42 43.50
C GLU A 152 36.16 -1.15 43.64
N SER A 153 36.73 -0.21 42.86
CA SER A 153 38.15 0.13 42.97
C SER A 153 38.52 0.89 44.25
N VAL A 154 37.56 1.52 44.94
CA VAL A 154 37.83 2.30 46.17
C VAL A 154 37.82 1.43 47.43
N LYS A 155 37.23 0.23 47.38
CA LYS A 155 37.04 -0.62 48.57
C LYS A 155 38.22 -1.55 48.91
N ILE A 156 39.28 -1.57 48.09
CA ILE A 156 40.43 -2.50 48.21
C ILE A 156 41.62 -1.88 48.97
N MET A 157 41.55 -0.63 49.46
CA MET A 157 42.69 0.02 50.12
C MET A 157 42.37 0.48 51.55
N ILE A 158 42.18 -0.45 52.48
CA ILE A 158 42.44 -0.24 53.92
C ILE A 158 43.14 -1.50 54.47
N PRO A 159 44.38 -1.43 54.99
CA PRO A 159 45.12 -2.60 55.47
C PRO A 159 44.98 -2.85 56.98
N GLY A 160 44.97 -4.14 57.35
CA GLY A 160 45.36 -4.68 58.67
C GLY A 160 44.23 -4.82 59.73
N PRO A 161 44.40 -5.66 60.77
CA PRO A 161 45.64 -6.32 61.22
C PRO A 161 45.60 -7.86 61.31
N THR A 162 46.81 -8.42 61.31
CA THR A 162 47.23 -9.77 61.68
C THR A 162 46.76 -10.21 63.07
N LEU A 163 46.48 -11.50 63.25
CA LEU A 163 46.82 -12.32 64.43
C LEU A 163 46.50 -13.82 64.13
N GLY A 164 47.47 -14.71 64.38
CA GLY A 164 47.33 -16.19 64.35
C GLY A 164 46.50 -16.73 65.54
N PRO A 165 46.64 -17.99 66.02
CA PRO A 165 47.78 -18.93 65.88
C PRO A 165 47.45 -20.45 65.75
N GLN A 166 48.51 -21.27 65.56
CA GLN A 166 48.75 -22.72 65.90
C GLN A 166 47.68 -23.80 65.52
N GLU A 167 47.96 -25.07 65.25
CA GLU A 167 49.03 -26.05 65.51
C GLU A 167 49.04 -27.06 64.32
N GLY A 168 49.95 -28.00 64.04
CA GLY A 168 51.15 -28.59 64.64
C GLY A 168 51.44 -29.89 63.85
N PHE A 169 52.71 -30.31 63.65
CA PHE A 169 53.05 -31.71 63.31
C PHE A 169 54.55 -32.02 63.53
N MET A 170 54.80 -33.23 64.08
CA MET A 170 56.05 -33.94 64.43
C MET A 170 57.16 -33.94 63.37
N VAL A 171 58.45 -33.97 63.77
CA VAL A 171 59.26 -35.16 64.20
C VAL A 171 60.36 -34.71 65.15
#